data_AF-A0A7S7P6E1-F1
#
_entry.id   AF-A0A7S7P6E1-F1
#
_cell.length_a   1.000
_cell.length_b   1.000
_cell.length_c   1.000
_cell.angle_alpha   90.00
_cell.angle_beta   90.00
_cell.angle_gamma   90.00
#
_symmetry.space_group_name_H-M   'P 1'
#
loop_
_entity.id
_entity.type
_entity.pdbx_description
1 polymer ?
#
loop_
_entity_poly.entity_id
_entity_poly.type
_entity_poly.pdbx_seq_one_letter_code
_entity_poly.pdbx_strand_id
1 'polypeptide(L)'
;MQMSFRLFGPRRRKNQQELAGRAAEVIVHVLFDVGLDRFMAGTMLLDRDFRLRFYAVPPPSSPALLASVALHELEEARVFRARVLGAGIDAPTLAVHARIMADGVMRELRARSPALRALPALRRG
;
A
#
# COMPACT_ATOMS: atom_id res chain seq x y z
N MET A 1 9.72 -13.36 16.41
CA MET A 1 9.38 -12.13 17.17
C MET A 1 9.07 -11.05 16.15
N GLN A 2 7.81 -10.82 15.78
CA GLN A 2 7.45 -9.87 14.72
C GLN A 2 7.23 -8.48 15.33
N MET A 3 8.17 -7.57 15.10
CA MET A 3 8.05 -6.17 15.54
C MET A 3 7.07 -5.43 14.63
N SER A 4 5.82 -5.29 15.05
CA SER A 4 4.84 -4.43 14.39
C SER A 4 5.07 -2.97 14.81
N PHE A 5 5.62 -2.13 13.94
CA PHE A 5 5.71 -0.69 14.19
C PHE A 5 4.32 -0.05 14.18
N ARG A 6 3.82 0.32 15.37
CA ARG A 6 2.57 1.08 15.54
C ARG A 6 2.88 2.58 15.58
N LEU A 7 2.69 3.27 14.46
CA LEU A 7 2.60 4.73 14.45
C LEU A 7 1.19 5.14 14.93
N PHE A 8 1.09 5.48 16.22
CA PHE A 8 -0.12 5.98 16.86
C PHE A 8 -0.24 7.51 16.70
N GLY A 9 -1.25 7.95 15.95
CA GLY A 9 -1.77 9.32 16.02
C GLY A 9 -3.25 9.29 16.46
N PRO A 10 -3.78 10.37 17.07
CA PRO A 10 -5.17 10.44 17.54
C PRO A 10 -6.15 10.16 16.40
N ARG A 11 -7.31 9.56 16.71
CA ARG A 11 -8.41 9.18 15.80
C ARG A 11 -8.87 10.37 14.93
N ARG A 12 -8.11 10.73 13.91
CA ARG A 12 -8.45 11.71 12.87
C ARG A 12 -9.38 11.01 11.87
N ARG A 13 -10.42 11.73 11.41
CA ARG A 13 -11.32 11.24 10.35
C ARG A 13 -10.48 10.93 9.11
N LYS A 14 -10.33 9.64 8.81
CA LYS A 14 -9.55 9.16 7.67
C LYS A 14 -10.19 9.61 6.37
N ASN A 15 -9.37 10.08 5.44
CA ASN A 15 -9.79 10.37 4.07
C ASN A 15 -8.95 9.57 3.07
N GLN A 16 -9.40 9.53 1.81
CA GLN A 16 -8.73 8.73 0.78
C GLN A 16 -7.29 9.22 0.51
N GLN A 17 -7.05 10.53 0.59
CA GLN A 17 -5.72 11.11 0.36
C GLN A 17 -4.71 10.72 1.47
N GLU A 18 -5.13 10.73 2.73
CA GLU A 18 -4.32 10.28 3.87
C GLU A 18 -3.95 8.79 3.73
N LEU A 19 -4.90 7.97 3.27
CA LEU A 19 -4.65 6.55 3.01
C LEU A 19 -3.67 6.34 1.85
N ALA A 20 -3.79 7.13 0.77
CA ALA A 20 -2.84 7.07 -0.34
C ALA A 20 -1.42 7.47 0.07
N GLY A 21 -1.28 8.54 0.87
CA GLY A 21 0.01 8.91 1.46
C GLY A 21 0.59 7.80 2.33
N ARG A 22 -0.25 7.18 3.17
CA ARG A 22 0.16 6.05 4.01
C ARG A 22 0.54 4.81 3.20
N ALA A 23 -0.13 4.55 2.08
CA ALA A 23 0.21 3.46 1.17
C ALA A 23 1.62 3.64 0.62
N ALA A 24 1.97 4.85 0.16
CA ALA A 24 3.31 5.14 -0.34
C ALA A 24 4.39 4.94 0.73
N GLU A 25 4.15 5.40 1.97
CA GLU A 25 5.07 5.18 3.10
C GLU A 25 5.29 3.69 3.39
N VAL A 26 4.21 2.90 3.42
CA VAL A 26 4.29 1.45 3.65
C VAL A 26 5.08 0.78 2.53
N ILE A 27 4.84 1.14 1.27
CA ILE A 27 5.55 0.61 0.12
C ILE A 27 7.05 0.87 0.22
N VAL A 28 7.45 2.13 0.48
CA VAL A 28 8.87 2.48 0.64
C VAL A 28 9.50 1.69 1.78
N HIS A 29 8.87 1.63 2.95
CA HIS A 29 9.41 0.92 4.10
C HIS A 29 9.57 -0.58 3.85
N VAL A 30 8.55 -1.22 3.26
CA VAL A 30 8.58 -2.65 2.94
C VAL A 30 9.67 -2.95 1.90
N LEU A 31 9.81 -2.10 0.88
CA LEU A 31 10.86 -2.26 -0.12
C LEU A 31 12.26 -2.25 0.49
N PHE A 32 12.50 -1.36 1.45
CA PHE A 32 13.77 -1.32 2.18
C PHE A 32 13.99 -2.55 3.08
N ASP A 33 12.94 -3.09 3.70
CA ASP A 33 13.03 -4.20 4.66
C ASP A 33 13.13 -5.58 3.99
N VAL A 34 12.30 -5.85 2.97
CA VAL A 34 12.20 -7.19 2.36
C VAL A 34 12.76 -7.29 0.93
N GLY A 35 13.05 -6.16 0.30
CA GLY A 35 13.52 -6.08 -1.08
C GLY A 35 12.41 -6.20 -2.13
N LEU A 36 12.76 -5.83 -3.38
CA LEU A 36 11.81 -5.70 -4.49
C LEU A 36 11.09 -7.00 -4.85
N ASP A 37 11.81 -8.12 -5.00
CA ASP A 37 11.20 -9.37 -5.48
C ASP A 37 10.16 -9.90 -4.48
N ARG A 38 10.46 -9.86 -3.18
CA ARG A 38 9.50 -10.24 -2.14
C ARG A 38 8.34 -9.27 -2.04
N PHE A 39 8.60 -7.98 -2.23
CA PHE A 39 7.52 -6.99 -2.30
C PHE A 39 6.57 -7.27 -3.47
N MET A 40 7.09 -7.55 -4.67
CA MET A 40 6.28 -7.87 -5.85
C MET A 40 5.47 -9.16 -5.70
N ALA A 41 6.01 -10.16 -5.01
CA ALA A 41 5.29 -11.39 -4.69
C ALA A 41 4.22 -11.21 -3.59
N GLY A 42 4.23 -10.08 -2.88
CA GLY A 42 3.37 -9.85 -1.73
C GLY A 42 1.99 -9.28 -2.06
N THR A 43 1.21 -9.08 -1.01
CA THR A 43 -0.16 -8.59 -1.04
C THR A 43 -0.32 -7.41 -0.09
N MET A 44 -0.98 -6.35 -0.57
CA MET A 44 -1.44 -5.25 0.26
C MET A 44 -2.87 -5.47 0.71
N LEU A 45 -3.11 -5.33 2.01
CA LEU A 45 -4.41 -5.47 2.64
C LEU A 45 -4.91 -4.15 3.20
N LEU A 46 -6.23 -4.00 3.21
CA LEU A 46 -6.94 -2.99 3.97
C LEU A 46 -7.82 -3.67 5.01
N ASP A 47 -7.61 -3.38 6.28
CA ASP A 47 -8.48 -3.86 7.36
C ASP A 47 -9.67 -2.93 7.64
N ARG A 48 -10.62 -3.40 8.46
CA ARG A 48 -11.82 -2.63 8.88
C ARG A 48 -11.51 -1.32 9.62
N ASP A 49 -10.32 -1.21 10.20
CA ASP A 49 -9.85 0.01 10.83
C ASP A 49 -9.20 0.94 9.80
N PHE A 50 -9.29 0.64 8.50
CA PHE A 50 -8.60 1.31 7.39
C PHE A 50 -7.09 1.39 7.61
N ARG A 51 -6.48 0.30 8.09
CA ARG A 51 -5.02 0.18 8.18
C ARG A 51 -4.53 -0.63 7.00
N LEU A 52 -3.51 -0.09 6.34
CA LEU A 52 -2.81 -0.77 5.27
C LEU A 52 -1.74 -1.68 5.86
N ARG A 53 -1.67 -2.92 5.37
CA ARG A 53 -0.68 -3.90 5.79
C ARG A 53 -0.13 -4.62 4.58
N PHE A 54 1.17 -4.88 4.60
CA PHE A 54 1.83 -5.73 3.62
C PHE A 54 2.00 -7.14 4.17
N TYR A 55 1.80 -8.15 3.33
CA TYR A 55 2.15 -9.52 3.62
C TYR A 55 2.94 -10.10 2.44
N ALA A 56 4.11 -10.65 2.72
CA ALA A 56 4.95 -11.30 1.71
C ALA A 56 4.33 -12.62 1.19
N VAL A 57 3.41 -13.20 1.94
CA VAL A 57 2.66 -14.42 1.59
C VAL A 57 1.17 -14.12 1.74
N PRO A 58 0.29 -14.54 0.81
CA PRO A 58 -1.15 -14.31 0.92
C PRO A 58 -1.67 -14.75 2.30
N PRO A 59 -2.24 -13.83 3.09
CA PRO A 59 -2.79 -14.20 4.38
C PRO A 59 -4.08 -14.98 4.21
N PRO A 60 -4.45 -15.83 5.17
CA PRO A 60 -5.75 -16.50 5.15
C PRO A 60 -6.88 -15.47 5.10
N SER A 61 -7.95 -15.80 4.37
CA SER A 61 -9.14 -14.96 4.29
C SER A 61 -9.68 -14.69 5.70
N SER A 62 -9.97 -13.42 6.00
CA SER A 62 -10.43 -13.00 7.31
C SER A 62 -11.59 -12.00 7.16
N PRO A 63 -12.67 -12.14 7.95
CA PRO A 63 -13.77 -11.19 7.96
C PRO A 63 -13.36 -9.77 8.38
N ALA A 64 -12.17 -9.62 8.98
CA ALA A 64 -11.63 -8.32 9.38
C ALA A 64 -10.99 -7.54 8.21
N LEU A 65 -10.89 -8.15 7.02
CA LEU A 65 -10.31 -7.54 5.82
C LEU A 65 -11.42 -6.92 4.97
N LEU A 66 -11.23 -5.66 4.60
CA LEU A 66 -12.11 -4.94 3.68
C LEU A 66 -11.76 -5.21 2.22
N ALA A 67 -10.46 -5.34 1.92
CA ALA A 67 -9.96 -5.64 0.58
C ALA A 67 -8.51 -6.13 0.62
N SER A 68 -8.11 -6.83 -0.43
CA SER A 68 -6.74 -7.28 -0.68
C SER A 68 -6.38 -7.08 -2.16
N VAL A 69 -5.11 -6.79 -2.41
CA VAL A 69 -4.55 -6.60 -3.76
C VAL A 69 -3.19 -7.25 -3.82
N ALA A 70 -3.03 -8.23 -4.70
CA ALA A 70 -1.74 -8.81 -4.99
C ALA A 70 -0.93 -7.84 -5.84
N LEU A 71 0.30 -7.54 -5.42
CA LEU A 71 1.05 -6.43 -6.01
C LEU A 71 1.49 -6.71 -7.45
N HIS A 72 1.74 -7.97 -7.80
CA HIS A 72 2.08 -8.38 -9.16
C HIS A 72 0.91 -8.25 -10.17
N GLU A 73 -0.33 -8.13 -9.69
CA GLU A 73 -1.51 -7.94 -10.56
C GLU A 73 -1.68 -6.49 -11.00
N LEU A 74 -0.97 -5.55 -10.37
CA LEU A 74 -1.02 -4.14 -10.72
C LEU A 74 -0.29 -3.89 -12.04
N GLU A 75 -0.91 -3.13 -12.94
CA GLU A 75 -0.28 -2.71 -14.19
C GLU A 75 1.02 -1.93 -13.91
N GLU A 76 1.01 -1.13 -12.84
CA GLU A 76 2.15 -0.35 -12.37
C GLU A 76 3.35 -1.23 -11.95
N ALA A 77 3.11 -2.49 -11.56
CA ALA A 77 4.16 -3.38 -11.07
C ALA A 77 5.22 -3.70 -12.14
N ARG A 78 4.82 -3.78 -13.42
CA ARG A 78 5.76 -4.02 -14.53
C ARG A 78 6.73 -2.87 -14.70
N VAL A 79 6.21 -1.64 -14.68
CA VAL A 79 7.02 -0.42 -14.78
C VAL A 79 7.90 -0.28 -13.55
N PHE A 80 7.34 -0.52 -12.37
CA PHE A 80 8.06 -0.47 -11.10
C PHE A 80 9.25 -1.43 -11.09
N ARG A 81 9.04 -2.69 -11.48
CA ARG A 81 10.09 -3.71 -11.55
C ARG A 81 11.19 -3.32 -12.53
N ALA A 82 10.85 -2.86 -13.73
CA ALA A 82 11.82 -2.45 -14.74
C ALA A 82 12.70 -1.28 -14.28
N ARG A 83 12.12 -0.31 -13.56
CA ARG A 83 12.83 0.87 -13.08
C ARG A 83 13.69 0.57 -11.85
N VAL A 84 13.20 -0.24 -10.91
CA VAL A 84 13.92 -0.53 -9.66
C VAL A 84 15.06 -1.55 -9.87
N LEU A 85 14.89 -2.55 -10.74
CA LEU A 85 15.98 -3.50 -11.05
C LEU A 85 17.09 -2.90 -11.92
N GLY A 86 16.78 -1.91 -12.74
CA GLY A 86 17.68 -1.46 -13.80
C GLY A 86 18.75 -0.44 -13.42
N ALA A 87 18.61 0.27 -12.29
CA ALA A 87 19.34 1.54 -12.15
C ALA A 87 20.08 1.78 -10.82
N GLY A 88 19.86 1.02 -9.75
CA GLY A 88 20.27 1.50 -8.42
C GLY A 88 19.55 2.82 -8.14
N ILE A 89 18.26 2.71 -7.84
CA ILE A 89 17.37 3.87 -7.73
C ILE A 89 17.79 4.76 -6.56
N ASP A 90 17.86 6.07 -6.81
CA ASP A 90 17.99 7.07 -5.75
C ASP A 90 16.67 7.23 -4.96
N ALA A 91 16.77 7.74 -3.74
CA ALA A 91 15.60 7.91 -2.87
C ALA A 91 14.45 8.75 -3.48
N PRO A 92 14.72 9.85 -4.21
CA PRO A 92 13.66 10.61 -4.90
C PRO A 92 12.92 9.80 -5.96
N THR A 93 13.65 9.06 -6.80
CA THR A 93 13.06 8.23 -7.86
C THR A 93 12.26 7.07 -7.25
N LEU A 94 12.74 6.50 -6.14
CA LEU A 94 11.99 5.50 -5.38
C LEU A 94 10.66 6.07 -4.87
N ALA A 95 10.68 7.27 -4.28
CA ALA A 95 9.49 7.90 -3.73
C ALA A 95 8.42 8.18 -4.80
N VAL A 96 8.84 8.63 -5.98
CA VAL A 96 7.94 8.85 -7.13
C VAL A 96 7.29 7.53 -7.55
N HIS A 97 8.08 6.48 -7.76
CA HIS A 97 7.55 5.20 -8.21
C HIS A 97 6.72 4.49 -7.13
N ALA A 98 7.07 4.64 -5.85
CA ALA A 98 6.28 4.15 -4.74
C ALA A 98 4.92 4.85 -4.67
N ARG A 99 4.85 6.14 -5.03
CA ARG A 99 3.58 6.87 -5.12
C ARG A 99 2.70 6.40 -6.27
N ILE A 100 3.29 6.14 -7.44
CA ILE A 100 2.57 5.53 -8.58
C ILE A 100 1.99 4.17 -8.18
N MET A 101 2.80 3.32 -7.53
CA MET A 101 2.33 2.04 -7.00
C MET A 101 1.23 2.21 -5.94
N ALA A 102 1.36 3.19 -5.05
CA ALA A 102 0.35 3.50 -4.04
C ALA A 102 -0.98 3.91 -4.68
N ASP A 103 -0.94 4.71 -5.74
CA ASP A 103 -2.15 5.12 -6.47
C ASP A 103 -2.84 3.93 -7.15
N GLY A 104 -2.05 3.02 -7.74
CA GLY A 104 -2.54 1.75 -8.29
C GLY A 104 -3.19 0.85 -7.22
N VAL A 105 -2.51 0.65 -6.08
CA VAL A 105 -3.05 -0.07 -4.92
C VAL A 105 -4.36 0.57 -4.45
N MET A 106 -4.40 1.88 -4.30
CA MET A 106 -5.59 2.59 -3.84
C MET A 106 -6.72 2.55 -4.86
N ARG A 107 -6.44 2.53 -6.17
CA ARG A 107 -7.45 2.30 -7.22
C ARG A 107 -8.11 0.93 -7.05
N GLU A 108 -7.31 -0.13 -6.93
CA GLU A 108 -7.81 -1.50 -6.75
C GLU A 108 -8.55 -1.69 -5.42
N LEU A 109 -8.01 -1.17 -4.32
CA LEU A 109 -8.68 -1.23 -3.01
C LEU A 109 -10.03 -0.50 -3.03
N ARG A 110 -10.15 0.62 -3.74
CA ARG A 110 -11.42 1.35 -3.90
C ARG A 110 -12.42 0.55 -4.73
N ALA A 111 -11.98 -0.08 -5.82
CA ALA A 111 -12.84 -0.94 -6.63
C ALA A 111 -13.42 -2.09 -5.80
N ARG A 112 -12.60 -2.67 -4.91
CA ARG A 112 -12.95 -3.86 -4.10
C ARG A 112 -13.63 -3.55 -2.77
N SER A 113 -13.51 -2.32 -2.22
CA SER A 113 -14.07 -1.95 -0.92
C SER A 113 -15.11 -0.82 -1.00
N PRO A 114 -16.42 -1.13 -0.82
CA PRO A 114 -17.46 -0.10 -0.69
C PRO A 114 -17.20 0.85 0.48
N ALA A 115 -16.69 0.32 1.61
CA ALA A 115 -16.36 1.12 2.79
C ALA A 115 -15.27 2.16 2.51
N LEU A 116 -14.27 1.83 1.69
CA LEU A 116 -13.25 2.80 1.27
C LEU A 116 -13.81 3.86 0.33
N ARG A 117 -14.70 3.48 -0.60
CA ARG A 117 -15.37 4.44 -1.50
C ARG A 117 -16.23 5.45 -0.76
N ALA A 118 -16.81 5.05 0.37
CA ALA A 118 -17.63 5.93 1.21
C ALA A 118 -16.80 6.98 1.98
N LEU A 119 -15.47 6.84 2.08
CA LEU A 119 -14.64 7.85 2.73
C LEU A 119 -14.56 9.13 1.88
N PRO A 120 -14.48 10.33 2.51
CA PRO A 120 -14.24 11.58 1.79
C PRO A 120 -12.95 11.51 0.97
N ALA A 121 -12.99 11.99 -0.27
CA ALA A 121 -11.82 12.01 -1.15
C ALA A 121 -10.72 12.94 -0.60
N LEU A 122 -11.13 14.11 -0.12
CA LEU A 122 -10.27 15.12 0.50
C LEU A 122 -10.84 15.50 1.86
N ARG A 123 -9.97 15.87 2.80
CA ARG A 123 -10.41 16.58 4.00
C ARG A 123 -10.99 17.93 3.56
N ARG A 124 -12.31 18.09 3.69
CA ARG A 124 -12.87 19.44 3.77
C ARG A 124 -12.41 20.01 5.12
N GLY A 125 -11.62 21.09 5.05
CA GLY A 125 -11.21 21.87 6.21
C GLY A 125 -12.40 22.39 6.98
#